data_AF-A0A7L5YK88-F1
#
_entry.id   AF-A0A7L5YK88-F1
#
_cell.length_a   1.000
_cell.length_b   1.000
_cell.length_c   1.000
_cell.angle_alpha   90.00
_cell.angle_beta   90.00
_cell.angle_gamma   90.00
#
_symmetry.space_group_name_H-M   'P 1'
#
loop_
_entity.id
_entity.type
_entity.pdbx_description
1 polymer ?
#
loop_
_entity_poly.entity_id
_entity_poly.type
_entity_poly.pdbx_seq_one_letter_code
_entity_poly.pdbx_strand_id
1 'polypeptide(L)'
;MAKPTTCVYARDVAGNVRAFTGGNGDMATYINGVANGGFESANFNSWSTGGALPVSIVPPAPQPPDVGLYSASLGARLWPKPARTPDRARGIGRLRQTVRLPERGDWPVIYLGLRYRIYTYDVMWSDYFQEYIDTFDVYLLDSAGVQLAHLLRDGNPDRNLIGPGRPVVDLGWKEVNLDISQFAGQTVQIVMANANRRDQIYNTWTIVDNVSITAPGRRVTFYPA
;
A
#
# COMPACT_ATOMS: atom_id res chain seq x y z
N MET A 1 10.66 -15.73 -26.56
CA MET A 1 11.82 -14.84 -26.34
C MET A 1 11.48 -13.91 -25.20
N ALA A 2 12.16 -14.02 -24.05
CA ALA A 2 12.03 -13.05 -22.98
C ALA A 2 12.68 -11.73 -23.41
N LYS A 3 11.98 -10.60 -23.28
CA LYS A 3 12.61 -9.29 -23.45
C LYS A 3 13.72 -9.16 -22.41
N PRO A 4 14.93 -8.69 -22.79
CA PRO A 4 15.98 -8.43 -21.80
C PRO A 4 15.47 -7.35 -20.84
N THR A 5 15.41 -7.67 -19.55
CA THR A 5 15.18 -6.70 -18.48
C THR A 5 16.32 -5.72 -18.55
N THR A 6 16.07 -4.53 -19.11
CA THR A 6 17.11 -3.51 -19.24
C THR A 6 17.44 -3.04 -17.83
N CYS A 7 18.66 -3.27 -17.36
CA CYS A 7 19.15 -2.68 -16.11
C CYS A 7 19.20 -1.17 -16.29
N VAL A 8 18.15 -0.50 -15.85
CA VAL A 8 18.07 0.96 -15.74
C VAL A 8 18.61 1.39 -14.39
N TYR A 9 19.30 2.53 -14.37
CA TYR A 9 19.88 3.11 -13.18
C TYR A 9 19.21 4.46 -12.91
N ALA A 10 18.86 4.73 -11.66
CA ALA A 10 18.34 6.04 -11.23
C ALA A 10 19.42 6.81 -10.47
N ARG A 11 19.48 8.12 -10.69
CA ARG A 11 20.32 9.05 -9.91
C ARG A 11 19.42 9.89 -9.00
N ASP A 12 19.71 9.92 -7.70
CA ASP A 12 18.99 10.78 -6.76
C ASP A 12 19.49 12.24 -6.77
N VAL A 13 18.84 13.12 -6.00
CA VAL A 13 19.19 14.55 -5.91
C VAL A 13 20.59 14.77 -5.30
N ALA A 14 21.07 13.83 -4.47
CA ALA A 14 22.42 13.85 -3.91
C ALA A 14 23.47 13.27 -4.87
N GLY A 15 23.06 12.78 -6.04
CA GLY A 15 23.94 12.23 -7.07
C GLY A 15 24.21 10.73 -6.95
N ASN A 16 23.61 10.02 -6.00
CA ASN A 16 23.81 8.57 -5.85
C ASN A 16 23.11 7.83 -6.98
N VAL A 17 23.81 6.86 -7.58
CA VAL A 17 23.29 6.02 -8.67
C VAL A 17 23.01 4.62 -8.14
N ARG A 18 21.81 4.08 -8.39
CA ARG A 18 21.43 2.71 -8.01
C ARG A 18 20.63 2.05 -9.13
N ALA A 19 20.66 0.71 -9.17
CA ALA A 19 19.78 -0.05 -10.05
C ALA A 19 18.32 0.28 -9.70
N PHE A 20 17.52 0.57 -10.72
CA PHE A 20 16.12 0.92 -10.59
C PHE A 20 15.27 -0.14 -11.29
N THR A 21 14.50 -0.90 -10.52
CA THR A 21 13.63 -1.94 -11.07
C THR A 21 12.35 -1.28 -11.62
N GLY A 22 12.02 -1.51 -12.89
CA GLY A 22 10.79 -1.01 -13.52
C GLY A 22 10.95 0.11 -14.54
N GLY A 23 12.17 0.59 -14.83
CA GLY A 23 12.39 1.49 -15.96
C GLY A 23 12.33 0.75 -17.30
N ASN A 24 11.85 1.43 -18.33
CA ASN A 24 11.67 0.91 -19.69
C ASN A 24 12.82 1.30 -20.65
N GLY A 25 13.88 1.93 -20.13
CA GLY A 25 15.00 2.46 -20.91
C GLY A 25 14.87 3.96 -21.28
N ASP A 26 13.72 4.59 -21.02
CA ASP A 26 13.56 6.04 -21.22
C ASP A 26 14.21 6.84 -20.07
N MET A 27 14.81 7.98 -20.42
CA MET A 27 15.26 8.96 -19.42
C MET A 27 14.04 9.71 -18.86
N ALA A 28 13.56 9.25 -17.70
CA ALA A 28 12.57 9.95 -16.89
C ALA A 28 13.19 10.31 -15.53
N THR A 29 12.84 11.49 -15.02
CA THR A 29 13.07 11.79 -13.60
C THR A 29 11.89 11.18 -12.83
N TYR A 30 12.11 10.64 -11.63
CA TYR A 30 11.05 10.16 -10.75
C TYR A 30 11.20 10.85 -9.40
N ILE A 31 10.08 11.30 -8.83
CA ILE A 31 10.03 11.79 -7.45
C ILE A 31 9.46 10.65 -6.61
N ASN A 32 10.27 10.02 -5.75
CA ASN A 32 9.72 9.17 -4.70
C ASN A 32 9.44 10.03 -3.46
N GLY A 33 8.20 10.52 -3.36
CA GLY A 33 7.75 11.35 -2.25
C GLY A 33 7.50 10.60 -0.94
N VAL A 34 7.64 9.27 -0.94
CA VAL A 34 7.38 8.41 0.23
C VAL A 34 8.70 7.99 0.86
N ALA A 35 8.90 8.32 2.13
CA ALA A 35 10.00 7.82 2.93
C ALA A 35 9.68 6.43 3.49
N ASN A 36 10.66 5.52 3.47
CA ASN A 36 10.52 4.17 4.02
C ASN A 36 9.29 3.39 3.48
N GLY A 37 8.98 3.55 2.19
CA GLY A 37 7.80 2.90 1.59
C GLY A 37 7.96 1.39 1.36
N GLY A 38 9.19 0.89 1.36
CA GLY A 38 9.51 -0.54 1.37
C GLY A 38 9.79 -1.10 2.76
N PHE A 39 9.65 -0.30 3.83
CA PHE A 39 9.78 -0.77 5.23
C PHE A 39 11.12 -1.40 5.65
N GLU A 40 12.15 -1.29 4.81
CA GLU A 40 13.47 -1.90 4.99
C GLU A 40 14.28 -1.40 6.19
N SER A 41 13.84 -0.33 6.86
CA SER A 41 14.41 0.08 8.15
C SER A 41 14.01 -0.83 9.32
N ALA A 42 13.22 -1.88 9.07
CA ALA A 42 12.65 -2.79 10.06
C ALA A 42 11.81 -2.07 11.15
N ASN A 43 11.30 -0.88 10.83
CA ASN A 43 10.49 -0.06 11.71
C ASN A 43 9.58 0.87 10.91
N PHE A 44 8.69 1.58 11.62
CA PHE A 44 7.78 2.55 11.02
C PHE A 44 8.35 3.98 10.99
N ASN A 45 9.67 4.17 10.96
CA ASN A 45 10.21 5.52 10.82
C ASN A 45 9.62 6.19 9.57
N SER A 46 9.18 7.45 9.71
CA SER A 46 8.41 8.22 8.70
C SER A 46 6.93 7.82 8.52
N TRP A 47 6.46 6.80 9.22
CA TRP A 47 5.07 6.39 9.26
C TRP A 47 4.51 6.54 10.67
N SER A 48 3.26 6.98 10.76
CA SER A 48 2.46 6.90 11.99
C SER A 48 1.54 5.69 11.91
N THR A 49 1.51 4.88 12.96
CA THR A 49 0.56 3.78 13.11
C THR A 49 -0.63 4.23 13.96
N GLY A 50 -1.74 3.49 13.91
CA GLY A 50 -2.81 3.68 14.88
C GLY A 50 -4.03 2.83 14.61
N GLY A 51 -5.07 3.09 15.41
CA GLY A 51 -6.31 2.31 15.39
C GLY A 51 -6.29 1.19 16.43
N ALA A 52 -7.31 0.33 16.37
CA ALA A 52 -7.54 -0.74 17.33
C ALA A 52 -6.91 -2.08 16.91
N LEU A 53 -6.68 -2.28 15.61
CA LEU A 53 -6.00 -3.48 15.11
C LEU A 53 -4.48 -3.29 15.16
N PRO A 54 -3.72 -4.35 15.46
CA PRO A 54 -2.27 -4.28 15.51
C PRO A 54 -1.68 -3.94 14.13
N VAL A 55 -0.57 -3.21 14.15
CA VAL A 55 0.23 -2.89 12.97
C VAL A 55 1.68 -3.24 13.28
N SER A 56 2.32 -4.06 12.45
CA SER A 56 3.65 -4.60 12.71
C SER A 56 4.51 -4.67 11.46
N ILE A 57 5.82 -4.67 11.65
CA ILE A 57 6.76 -5.03 10.59
C ILE A 57 6.89 -6.55 10.58
N VAL A 58 6.81 -7.15 9.40
CA VAL A 58 6.94 -8.59 9.21
C VAL A 58 8.07 -8.91 8.24
N PRO A 59 8.70 -10.10 8.35
CA PRO A 59 9.60 -10.62 7.32
C PRO A 59 8.89 -10.71 5.96
N PRO A 60 9.62 -10.89 4.85
CA PRO A 60 9.01 -10.85 3.54
C PRO A 60 8.01 -12.00 3.44
N ALA A 61 6.75 -11.68 3.14
CA ALA A 61 5.72 -12.69 2.92
C ALA A 61 6.16 -13.63 1.78
N PRO A 62 5.77 -14.92 1.79
CA PRO A 62 6.26 -15.91 0.83
C PRO A 62 5.89 -15.56 -0.64
N GLN A 63 6.80 -14.79 -1.25
CA GLN A 63 7.12 -14.47 -2.65
C GLN A 63 6.12 -13.76 -3.59
N PRO A 64 6.62 -12.88 -4.51
CA PRO A 64 8.02 -12.44 -4.68
C PRO A 64 8.33 -11.06 -4.04
N PRO A 65 9.34 -10.98 -3.15
CA PRO A 65 9.91 -9.74 -2.61
C PRO A 65 11.16 -9.40 -3.42
N ASP A 66 11.02 -8.76 -4.58
CA ASP A 66 12.19 -8.59 -5.44
C ASP A 66 13.17 -7.49 -4.98
N VAL A 67 13.04 -6.91 -3.78
CA VAL A 67 14.07 -5.96 -3.27
C VAL A 67 14.16 -5.75 -1.75
N GLY A 68 13.51 -6.57 -0.90
CA GLY A 68 13.36 -6.21 0.52
C GLY A 68 13.22 -7.38 1.52
N LEU A 69 13.64 -7.15 2.76
CA LEU A 69 13.55 -8.03 3.92
C LEU A 69 12.32 -7.76 4.79
N TYR A 70 11.60 -6.67 4.57
CA TYR A 70 10.53 -6.25 5.46
C TYR A 70 9.30 -5.76 4.69
N SER A 71 8.14 -6.00 5.28
CA SER A 71 6.88 -5.40 4.82
C SER A 71 6.07 -4.96 6.04
N ALA A 72 5.06 -4.12 5.82
CA ALA A 72 4.12 -3.79 6.88
C ALA A 72 2.92 -4.75 6.89
N SER A 73 2.50 -5.17 8.07
CA SER A 73 1.25 -5.90 8.30
C SER A 73 0.24 -4.99 8.99
N LEU A 74 -0.94 -4.86 8.39
CA LEU A 74 -2.11 -4.18 8.95
C LEU A 74 -3.10 -5.24 9.42
N GLY A 75 -3.28 -5.38 10.73
CA GLY A 75 -3.94 -6.53 11.35
C GLY A 75 -2.96 -7.65 11.67
N ALA A 76 -3.45 -8.72 12.30
CA ALA A 76 -2.63 -9.85 12.74
C ALA A 76 -3.23 -11.19 12.31
N ARG A 77 -2.39 -12.13 11.87
CA ARG A 77 -2.79 -13.51 11.63
C ARG A 77 -3.20 -14.18 12.95
N LEU A 78 -4.49 -14.32 13.21
CA LEU A 78 -4.98 -15.00 14.41
C LEU A 78 -6.10 -15.97 14.11
N TRP A 79 -5.74 -17.25 14.02
CA TRP A 79 -6.66 -18.37 14.17
C TRP A 79 -5.90 -19.67 14.49
N PRO A 80 -6.43 -20.61 15.33
CA PRO A 80 -7.55 -20.51 16.26
C PRO A 80 -7.07 -20.62 17.72
N LYS A 81 -7.19 -19.57 18.53
CA LYS A 81 -7.21 -19.71 20.00
C LYS A 81 -8.36 -18.90 20.59
N PRO A 82 -8.90 -19.32 21.75
CA PRO A 82 -10.25 -18.96 22.18
C PRO A 82 -10.39 -17.47 22.49
N ALA A 83 -11.66 -17.05 22.39
CA ALA A 83 -12.14 -15.68 22.37
C ALA A 83 -11.53 -14.76 23.45
N ARG A 84 -11.37 -13.48 23.06
CA ARG A 84 -10.94 -12.30 23.86
C ARG A 84 -9.43 -12.01 23.90
N THR A 85 -8.81 -11.84 22.74
CA THR A 85 -7.53 -11.09 22.62
C THR A 85 -7.77 -9.75 21.93
N PRO A 86 -6.97 -8.69 22.26
CA PRO A 86 -7.11 -7.35 21.67
C PRO A 86 -7.07 -7.33 20.14
N ASP A 87 -6.45 -8.32 19.54
CA ASP A 87 -6.21 -8.44 18.11
C ASP A 87 -7.42 -8.93 17.29
N ARG A 88 -8.57 -9.17 17.95
CA ARG A 88 -9.89 -9.33 17.32
C ARG A 88 -10.74 -8.06 17.50
N ALA A 89 -10.14 -6.91 17.84
CA ALA A 89 -10.89 -5.69 18.06
C ALA A 89 -11.66 -5.28 16.80
N ARG A 90 -12.89 -4.81 16.99
CA ARG A 90 -13.52 -4.01 15.94
C ARG A 90 -12.74 -2.72 15.79
N GLY A 91 -12.49 -2.31 14.57
CA GLY A 91 -11.82 -1.06 14.26
C GLY A 91 -10.87 -1.21 13.08
N ILE A 92 -9.87 -0.34 13.07
CA ILE A 92 -8.93 -0.23 11.97
C ILE A 92 -7.51 -0.46 12.48
N GLY A 93 -6.65 -1.01 11.65
CA GLY A 93 -5.20 -0.92 11.78
C GLY A 93 -4.72 -0.07 10.62
N ARG A 94 -4.09 1.06 10.90
CA ARG A 94 -3.71 2.02 9.86
C ARG A 94 -2.25 2.43 9.90
N LEU A 95 -1.73 2.70 8.71
CA LEU A 95 -0.47 3.40 8.47
C LEU A 95 -0.77 4.73 7.81
N ARG A 96 -0.02 5.76 8.21
CA ARG A 96 -0.16 7.09 7.65
C ARG A 96 1.19 7.79 7.49
N GLN A 97 1.40 8.42 6.34
CA GLN A 97 2.52 9.33 6.09
C GLN A 97 2.02 10.62 5.42
N THR A 98 2.53 11.76 5.91
CA THR A 98 2.27 13.06 5.29
C THR A 98 3.35 13.35 4.26
N VAL A 99 2.94 13.68 3.04
CA VAL A 99 3.83 13.89 1.89
C VAL A 99 3.41 15.12 1.11
N ARG A 100 4.39 15.83 0.54
CA ARG A 100 4.13 16.90 -0.43
C ARG A 100 4.12 16.28 -1.82
N LEU A 101 2.99 16.33 -2.51
CA LEU A 101 2.90 15.91 -3.91
C LEU A 101 3.64 16.91 -4.80
N PRO A 102 4.26 16.48 -5.91
CA PRO A 102 4.88 17.42 -6.83
C PRO A 102 3.86 18.38 -7.45
N GLU A 103 4.33 19.55 -7.85
CA GLU A 103 3.54 20.49 -8.67
C GLU A 103 3.25 19.89 -10.04
N ARG A 104 2.12 20.28 -10.64
CA ARG A 104 1.66 19.71 -11.92
C ARG A 104 2.58 20.00 -13.11
N GLY A 105 3.47 21.00 -13.00
CA GLY A 105 4.31 21.54 -14.09
C GLY A 105 4.97 20.48 -14.99
N ASP A 106 6.18 20.03 -14.64
CA ASP A 106 6.92 19.02 -15.41
C ASP A 106 6.35 17.59 -15.26
N TRP A 107 5.23 17.45 -14.54
CA TRP A 107 4.69 16.20 -14.03
C TRP A 107 3.20 16.07 -14.37
N PRO A 108 2.86 15.75 -15.63
CA PRO A 108 1.48 15.74 -16.08
C PRO A 108 0.66 14.64 -15.39
N VAL A 109 1.33 13.60 -14.86
CA VAL A 109 0.70 12.51 -14.12
C VAL A 109 1.49 12.19 -12.86
N ILE A 110 0.79 11.97 -11.75
CA ILE A 110 1.32 11.58 -10.45
C ILE A 110 0.55 10.33 -10.00
N TYR A 111 1.27 9.25 -9.71
CA TYR A 111 0.73 7.99 -9.22
C TYR A 111 1.11 7.75 -7.76
N LEU A 112 0.16 7.23 -6.99
CA LEU A 112 0.44 6.48 -5.76
C LEU A 112 0.51 5.00 -6.13
N GLY A 113 1.72 4.44 -6.07
CA GLY A 113 1.99 3.03 -6.27
C GLY A 113 2.08 2.29 -4.94
N LEU A 114 1.52 1.09 -4.86
CA LEU A 114 1.76 0.16 -3.75
C LEU A 114 1.52 -1.29 -4.17
N ARG A 115 2.18 -2.21 -3.46
CA ARG A 115 1.91 -3.64 -3.51
C ARG A 115 1.26 -4.08 -2.20
N TYR A 116 0.30 -4.98 -2.29
CA TYR A 116 -0.38 -5.50 -1.12
C TYR A 116 -0.87 -6.93 -1.31
N ARG A 117 -1.07 -7.67 -0.20
CA ARG A 117 -1.57 -9.04 -0.19
C ARG A 117 -2.50 -9.22 0.99
N ILE A 118 -3.74 -9.58 0.69
CA ILE A 118 -4.81 -9.72 1.68
C ILE A 118 -4.94 -11.19 2.05
N TYR A 119 -4.99 -11.45 3.35
CA TYR A 119 -5.34 -12.71 3.94
C TYR A 119 -6.62 -12.54 4.75
N THR A 120 -7.57 -13.46 4.61
CA THR A 120 -8.88 -13.28 5.23
C THR A 120 -9.60 -14.59 5.53
N TYR A 121 -10.41 -14.56 6.57
CA TYR A 121 -11.43 -15.58 6.87
C TYR A 121 -12.85 -15.10 6.56
N ASP A 122 -12.99 -13.89 6.00
CA ASP A 122 -14.26 -13.22 5.80
C ASP A 122 -14.39 -12.65 4.37
N VAL A 123 -15.55 -12.08 4.09
CA VAL A 123 -15.85 -11.36 2.86
C VAL A 123 -15.77 -9.87 3.08
N MET A 124 -15.41 -9.14 2.03
CA MET A 124 -15.39 -7.68 2.09
C MET A 124 -16.79 -7.09 2.23
N TRP A 125 -17.80 -7.75 1.65
CA TRP A 125 -19.20 -7.33 1.67
C TRP A 125 -20.08 -8.42 2.27
N SER A 126 -20.89 -8.06 3.27
CA SER A 126 -21.88 -8.95 3.85
C SER A 126 -23.25 -8.69 3.28
N ASP A 127 -23.84 -9.68 2.62
CA ASP A 127 -25.25 -9.62 2.23
C ASP A 127 -26.19 -9.63 3.45
N TYR A 128 -25.77 -10.23 4.55
CA TYR A 128 -26.59 -10.28 5.76
C TYR A 128 -26.68 -8.91 6.42
N PHE A 129 -25.56 -8.20 6.53
CA PHE A 129 -25.51 -6.86 7.13
C PHE A 129 -25.72 -5.73 6.13
N GLN A 130 -25.69 -6.01 4.82
CA GLN A 130 -25.77 -5.02 3.73
C GLN A 130 -24.70 -3.92 3.87
N GLU A 131 -23.49 -4.31 4.27
CA GLU A 131 -22.38 -3.38 4.47
C GLU A 131 -21.01 -4.01 4.17
N TYR A 132 -20.01 -3.16 3.95
CA TYR A 132 -18.62 -3.59 3.93
C TYR A 132 -18.16 -3.89 5.35
N ILE A 133 -17.55 -5.05 5.58
CA ILE A 133 -17.11 -5.48 6.91
C ILE A 133 -15.59 -5.50 7.01
N ASP A 134 -14.93 -6.25 6.12
CA ASP A 134 -13.53 -6.63 6.21
C ASP A 134 -12.77 -6.22 4.95
N THR A 135 -12.24 -5.00 4.95
CA THR A 135 -11.61 -4.39 3.77
C THR A 135 -10.22 -3.88 4.05
N PHE A 136 -9.39 -3.91 3.02
CA PHE A 136 -8.24 -3.05 2.88
C PHE A 136 -8.66 -1.78 2.12
N ASP A 137 -8.39 -0.62 2.68
CA ASP A 137 -8.71 0.67 2.09
C ASP A 137 -7.47 1.57 1.98
N VAL A 138 -7.42 2.38 0.93
CA VAL A 138 -6.42 3.43 0.74
C VAL A 138 -7.11 4.78 0.57
N TYR A 139 -6.72 5.76 1.36
CA TYR A 139 -7.28 7.11 1.35
C TYR A 139 -6.18 8.16 1.14
N LEU A 140 -6.59 9.31 0.61
CA LEU A 140 -5.88 10.57 0.80
C LEU A 140 -6.69 11.45 1.73
N LEU A 141 -6.01 12.01 2.73
CA LEU A 141 -6.55 13.09 3.56
C LEU A 141 -5.75 14.37 3.30
N ASP A 142 -6.32 15.52 3.62
CA ASP A 142 -5.57 16.77 3.71
C ASP A 142 -4.67 16.80 4.96
N SER A 143 -3.94 17.90 5.15
CA SER A 143 -3.08 18.08 6.33
C SER A 143 -3.84 18.13 7.65
N ALA A 144 -5.12 18.51 7.64
CA ALA A 144 -6.01 18.53 8.80
C ALA A 144 -6.64 17.16 9.10
N GLY A 145 -6.51 16.18 8.20
CA GLY A 145 -7.08 14.84 8.31
C GLY A 145 -8.49 14.71 7.73
N VAL A 146 -8.96 15.70 6.95
CA VAL A 146 -10.21 15.60 6.19
C VAL A 146 -9.98 14.73 4.96
N GLN A 147 -10.87 13.78 4.69
CA GLN A 147 -10.74 12.90 3.53
C GLN A 147 -10.91 13.68 2.22
N LEU A 148 -9.87 13.62 1.38
CA LEU A 148 -9.88 14.14 0.01
C LEU A 148 -10.36 13.08 -0.98
N ALA A 149 -9.92 11.83 -0.80
CA ALA A 149 -10.30 10.72 -1.67
C ALA A 149 -10.25 9.37 -0.95
N HIS A 150 -11.13 8.46 -1.38
CA HIS A 150 -11.04 7.04 -1.10
C HIS A 150 -10.61 6.34 -2.40
N LEU A 151 -9.33 6.00 -2.48
CA LEU A 151 -8.69 5.59 -3.73
C LEU A 151 -8.85 4.09 -4.03
N LEU A 152 -8.91 3.26 -2.99
CA LEU A 152 -9.02 1.81 -3.11
C LEU A 152 -9.87 1.26 -1.97
N ARG A 153 -10.73 0.31 -2.29
CA ARG A 153 -11.33 -0.65 -1.35
C ARG A 153 -11.21 -2.04 -1.95
N ASP A 154 -10.60 -2.96 -1.22
CA ASP A 154 -10.41 -4.33 -1.66
C ASP A 154 -10.56 -5.32 -0.50
N GLY A 155 -10.77 -6.58 -0.83
CA GLY A 155 -10.93 -7.68 0.11
C GLY A 155 -11.42 -8.93 -0.62
N ASN A 156 -11.89 -9.94 0.10
CA ASN A 156 -12.41 -11.15 -0.54
C ASN A 156 -13.86 -10.94 -1.01
N PRO A 157 -14.15 -11.00 -2.33
CA PRO A 157 -15.52 -10.88 -2.83
C PRO A 157 -16.30 -12.20 -2.75
N ASP A 158 -15.63 -13.35 -2.58
CA ASP A 158 -16.24 -14.67 -2.72
C ASP A 158 -16.60 -15.29 -1.36
N ARG A 159 -17.91 -15.32 -1.10
CA ARG A 159 -18.48 -15.94 0.11
C ARG A 159 -18.25 -17.45 0.19
N ASN A 160 -17.99 -18.12 -0.94
CA ASN A 160 -17.84 -19.57 -0.96
C ASN A 160 -16.49 -20.03 -0.42
N LEU A 161 -15.53 -19.10 -0.29
CA LEU A 161 -14.18 -19.37 0.21
C LEU A 161 -14.08 -19.26 1.73
N ILE A 162 -15.12 -18.80 2.42
CA ILE A 162 -15.10 -18.47 3.86
C ILE A 162 -16.11 -19.28 4.67
N GLY A 163 -16.02 -19.14 5.99
CA GLY A 163 -16.95 -19.74 6.94
C GLY A 163 -16.34 -20.89 7.78
N PRO A 164 -17.16 -21.52 8.63
CA PRO A 164 -16.69 -22.54 9.57
C PRO A 164 -15.96 -23.69 8.86
N GLY A 165 -14.75 -24.01 9.33
CA GLY A 165 -13.92 -25.10 8.80
C GLY A 165 -13.19 -24.80 7.49
N ARG A 166 -13.36 -23.61 6.91
CA ARG A 166 -12.57 -23.19 5.74
C ARG A 166 -11.17 -22.70 6.18
N PRO A 167 -10.12 -22.96 5.37
CA PRO A 167 -8.81 -22.39 5.62
C PRO A 167 -8.81 -20.87 5.39
N VAL A 168 -7.73 -20.20 5.80
CA VAL A 168 -7.50 -18.81 5.42
C VAL A 168 -7.45 -18.68 3.89
N VAL A 169 -8.13 -17.66 3.38
CA VAL A 169 -8.04 -17.27 1.98
C VAL A 169 -6.86 -16.32 1.81
N ASP A 170 -5.97 -16.64 0.88
CA ASP A 170 -4.87 -15.78 0.46
C ASP A 170 -5.19 -15.26 -0.93
N LEU A 171 -5.39 -13.95 -1.06
CA LEU A 171 -5.77 -13.31 -2.33
C LEU A 171 -4.57 -13.00 -3.24
N GLY A 172 -3.36 -13.41 -2.84
CA GLY A 172 -2.13 -13.18 -3.59
C GLY A 172 -1.67 -11.72 -3.57
N TRP A 173 -0.47 -11.49 -4.11
CA TRP A 173 0.05 -10.13 -4.28
C TRP A 173 -0.69 -9.41 -5.40
N LYS A 174 -1.10 -8.18 -5.12
CA LYS A 174 -1.66 -7.22 -6.06
C LYS A 174 -0.76 -5.98 -6.10
N GLU A 175 -0.75 -5.33 -7.24
CA GLU A 175 -0.06 -4.05 -7.45
C GLU A 175 -1.05 -3.06 -8.03
N VAL A 176 -1.04 -1.83 -7.51
CA VAL A 176 -1.90 -0.75 -8.00
C VAL A 176 -1.08 0.51 -8.20
N ASN A 177 -1.42 1.25 -9.25
CA ASN A 177 -0.93 2.60 -9.54
C ASN A 177 -2.15 3.51 -9.65
N LEU A 178 -2.38 4.32 -8.61
CA LEU A 178 -3.57 5.15 -8.45
C LEU A 178 -3.25 6.57 -8.90
N ASP A 179 -3.94 7.08 -9.92
CA ASP A 179 -3.77 8.45 -10.39
C ASP A 179 -4.27 9.45 -9.35
N ILE A 180 -3.33 10.25 -8.81
CA ILE A 180 -3.58 11.27 -7.79
C ILE A 180 -3.23 12.68 -8.31
N SER A 181 -3.14 12.86 -9.63
CA SER A 181 -2.71 14.11 -10.28
C SER A 181 -3.60 15.30 -9.97
N GLN A 182 -4.88 15.06 -9.63
CA GLN A 182 -5.81 16.12 -9.20
C GLN A 182 -5.40 16.78 -7.87
N PHE A 183 -4.51 16.13 -7.09
CA PHE A 183 -3.97 16.65 -5.83
C PHE A 183 -2.54 17.19 -5.99
N ALA A 184 -2.04 17.33 -7.22
CA ALA A 184 -0.74 17.95 -7.49
C ALA A 184 -0.63 19.30 -6.77
N GLY A 185 0.54 19.61 -6.23
CA GLY A 185 0.71 20.86 -5.49
C GLY A 185 0.22 20.82 -4.02
N GLN A 186 -0.36 19.71 -3.55
CA GLN A 186 -0.89 19.63 -2.19
C GLN A 186 0.01 18.85 -1.23
N THR A 187 -0.06 19.20 0.05
CA THR A 187 0.42 18.34 1.14
C THR A 187 -0.73 17.44 1.56
N VAL A 188 -0.56 16.14 1.42
CA VAL A 188 -1.59 15.13 1.70
C VAL A 188 -1.10 14.11 2.72
N GLN A 189 -2.03 13.43 3.39
CA GLN A 189 -1.76 12.25 4.20
C GLN A 189 -2.17 11.01 3.39
N ILE A 190 -1.21 10.16 3.05
CA ILE A 190 -1.50 8.81 2.53
C ILE A 190 -1.91 7.96 3.72
N VAL A 191 -3.08 7.32 3.65
CA VAL A 191 -3.56 6.41 4.69
C VAL A 191 -3.89 5.06 4.08
N MET A 192 -3.29 4.01 4.63
CA MET A 192 -3.60 2.62 4.30
C MET A 192 -4.19 1.98 5.54
N ALA A 193 -5.36 1.37 5.44
CA ALA A 193 -6.08 0.85 6.59
C ALA A 193 -6.67 -0.52 6.28
N ASN A 194 -6.43 -1.48 7.16
CA ASN A 194 -7.22 -2.69 7.23
C ASN A 194 -8.32 -2.47 8.26
N ALA A 195 -9.57 -2.71 7.87
CA ALA A 195 -10.73 -2.46 8.70
C ALA A 195 -11.46 -3.77 8.98
N ASN A 196 -11.76 -3.99 10.26
CA ASN A 196 -12.75 -4.96 10.73
C ASN A 196 -13.87 -4.17 11.39
N ARG A 197 -14.98 -4.01 10.68
CA ARG A 197 -16.08 -3.12 11.12
C ARG A 197 -17.09 -3.82 12.01
N ARG A 198 -17.21 -5.15 11.95
CA ARG A 198 -18.40 -5.82 12.44
C ARG A 198 -18.21 -6.90 13.47
N ASP A 199 -17.17 -7.70 13.47
CA ASP A 199 -17.07 -8.73 14.51
C ASP A 199 -15.64 -9.00 14.96
N GLN A 200 -15.51 -10.00 15.81
CA GLN A 200 -14.24 -10.38 16.44
C GLN A 200 -13.93 -11.86 16.13
N ILE A 201 -14.57 -12.40 15.10
CA ILE A 201 -14.68 -13.84 14.84
C ILE A 201 -13.77 -14.20 13.68
N TYR A 202 -13.96 -13.55 12.54
CA TYR A 202 -13.14 -13.71 11.36
C TYR A 202 -12.22 -12.51 11.21
N ASN A 203 -10.97 -12.77 10.86
CA ASN A 203 -9.98 -11.72 10.73
C ASN A 203 -9.49 -11.59 9.30
N THR A 204 -9.28 -10.35 8.92
CA THR A 204 -8.62 -9.94 7.69
C THR A 204 -7.37 -9.18 8.05
N TRP A 205 -6.25 -9.49 7.41
CA TRP A 205 -5.04 -8.69 7.53
C TRP A 205 -4.40 -8.51 6.16
N THR A 206 -3.70 -7.39 6.02
CA THR A 206 -3.10 -7.01 4.75
C THR A 206 -1.61 -6.78 4.94
N ILE A 207 -0.79 -7.44 4.13
CA ILE A 207 0.61 -7.11 3.98
C ILE A 207 0.73 -6.02 2.92
N VAL A 208 1.50 -4.97 3.19
CA VAL A 208 1.72 -3.82 2.32
C VAL A 208 3.21 -3.60 2.14
N ASP A 209 3.61 -3.28 0.92
CA ASP A 209 5.01 -3.06 0.56
C ASP A 209 5.14 -2.13 -0.67
N ASN A 210 6.35 -1.63 -0.90
CA ASN A 210 6.73 -0.82 -2.06
C ASN A 210 5.81 0.38 -2.30
N VAL A 211 5.44 1.08 -1.22
CA VAL A 211 4.65 2.30 -1.31
C VAL A 211 5.51 3.41 -1.92
N SER A 212 5.04 4.00 -2.99
CA SER A 212 5.76 5.05 -3.70
C SER A 212 4.80 6.10 -4.23
N ILE A 213 5.29 7.33 -4.29
CA ILE A 213 4.75 8.29 -5.24
C ILE A 213 5.66 8.23 -6.45
N THR A 214 5.11 8.21 -7.64
CA THR A 214 5.88 8.36 -8.86
C THR A 214 5.22 9.40 -9.73
N ALA A 215 6.03 10.26 -10.32
CA ALA A 215 5.59 11.14 -11.38
C ALA A 215 6.55 10.87 -12.54
N PRO A 216 6.12 10.28 -13.65
CA PRO A 216 6.97 10.16 -14.84
C PRO A 216 6.98 11.50 -15.57
N GLY A 217 8.15 12.12 -15.60
CA GLY A 217 8.39 13.39 -16.29
C GLY A 217 9.32 13.13 -17.45
N ARG A 218 8.89 13.50 -18.66
CA ARG A 218 9.75 13.44 -19.84
C ARG A 218 10.61 14.69 -19.84
N ARG A 219 11.84 14.61 -19.34
CA ARG A 219 12.82 15.69 -19.55
C ARG A 219 13.39 15.54 -20.96
N VAL A 220 12.78 16.22 -21.94
CA VAL A 220 13.41 16.41 -23.25
C VAL A 220 14.50 17.46 -23.07
N THR A 221 15.74 17.03 -22.86
CA THR A 221 16.89 17.93 -22.91
C THR A 221 17.13 18.30 -24.36
N PHE A 222 16.74 19.50 -24.79
CA PHE A 222 17.21 20.07 -26.04
C PHE A 222 18.65 20.54 -25.84
N TYR A 223 19.60 19.96 -26.57
CA TYR A 223 20.92 20.54 -26.71
C TYR A 223 20.82 21.71 -27.69
N PRO A 224 21.42 22.89 -27.41
CA PRO A 224 21.58 23.92 -28.44
C PRO A 224 22.40 23.33 -29.59
N ALA A 225 21.97 23.63 -30.82
CA ALA A 225 22.67 23.26 -32.04
C ALA A 225 24.05 23.94 -32.11
#